data_AF-A0A1I7FTN2-F1
#
_entry.id   AF-A0A1I7FTN2-F1
#
_cell.length_a   1.000
_cell.length_b   1.000
_cell.length_c   1.000
_cell.angle_alpha   90.00
_cell.angle_beta   90.00
_cell.angle_gamma   90.00
#
_symmetry.space_group_name_H-M   'P 1'
#
loop_
_entity.id
_entity.type
_entity.pdbx_description
1 polymer ?
#
loop_
_entity_poly.entity_id
_entity_poly.type
_entity_poly.pdbx_seq_one_letter_code
_entity_poly.pdbx_strand_id
1 'polypeptide(L)'
;MHHTPRAPYRLAASLLALTAALAGCGGGGSSDSGGSTPTPTPTQQINVAFTSPSAANNVHDINTPVYLEVRVDVNDNPAANNTPVIFNGAAASFAPVQAMTIGGKATTTFQGNQVGPLQVQATTTVSNQSKSESRTLYIRPKREPLEVLVPAYFSPGKNSPWDTLISGAKSYPDVRITAILNPNDGIFTKEDTKFTEAITAFKAQGGKVIGYVSTAFGNGKRSVADVKANIDAYRTYYPTIDGIFLDEMASSANRLDFYRDIYSYIKGLDATLHVVGNPGTFPSAAYAGVANALVTFEDKEEDYRGIDPQQLGNTWVYDRANSAQVMLAHNAGTCTAMQNAVKTANLARTNAGVVYVTDLEYDSATNTGNPWATLPTYWTQLLGTVDAINKSRALPSC
;
A
#
# COMPACT_ATOMS: atom_id res chain seq x y z
N MET A 1 26.04 -9.49 2.05
CA MET A 1 24.57 -9.65 2.15
C MET A 1 24.20 -11.10 1.87
N HIS A 2 24.02 -11.90 2.91
CA HIS A 2 23.52 -13.27 2.78
C HIS A 2 21.99 -13.22 2.74
N HIS A 3 21.40 -13.17 1.55
CA HIS A 3 19.99 -13.48 1.40
C HIS A 3 19.82 -15.00 1.47
N THR A 4 19.30 -15.51 2.58
CA THR A 4 18.84 -16.90 2.63
C THR A 4 17.53 -17.03 1.84
N PRO A 5 17.43 -17.98 0.88
CA PRO A 5 16.25 -18.12 0.02
C PRO A 5 15.00 -18.59 0.80
N ARG A 6 13.83 -18.06 0.42
CA ARG A 6 12.52 -18.47 0.95
C ARG A 6 11.94 -19.66 0.16
N ALA A 7 11.20 -20.52 0.85
CA ALA A 7 10.42 -21.60 0.25
C ALA A 7 9.15 -21.07 -0.45
N PRO A 8 8.71 -21.67 -1.58
CA PRO A 8 7.52 -21.24 -2.30
C PRO A 8 6.24 -21.62 -1.53
N TYR A 9 5.37 -20.64 -1.28
CA TYR A 9 4.01 -20.89 -0.81
C TYR A 9 3.17 -21.46 -1.95
N ARG A 10 2.78 -22.73 -1.86
CA ARG A 10 1.77 -23.34 -2.73
C ARG A 10 0.38 -22.92 -2.26
N LEU A 11 -0.36 -22.24 -3.14
CA LEU A 11 -1.80 -22.02 -3.01
C LEU A 11 -2.53 -23.38 -3.09
N ALA A 12 -3.03 -23.86 -1.95
CA ALA A 12 -3.98 -24.97 -1.91
C ALA A 12 -5.40 -24.39 -2.10
N ALA A 13 -5.95 -24.56 -3.30
CA ALA A 13 -7.35 -24.26 -3.58
C ALA A 13 -8.24 -25.36 -2.98
N SER A 14 -9.03 -25.02 -1.97
CA SER A 14 -10.08 -25.88 -1.42
C SER A 14 -11.30 -25.88 -2.35
N LEU A 15 -11.53 -27.00 -3.04
CA LEU A 15 -12.78 -27.30 -3.77
C LEU A 15 -13.93 -27.48 -2.76
N LEU A 16 -14.98 -26.66 -2.86
CA LEU A 16 -16.28 -26.97 -2.25
C LEU A 16 -17.09 -27.86 -3.22
N ALA A 17 -17.42 -29.06 -2.76
CA ALA A 17 -18.33 -29.98 -3.43
C ALA A 17 -19.79 -29.60 -3.09
N LEU A 18 -20.61 -29.45 -4.13
CA LEU A 18 -22.05 -29.19 -4.04
C LEU A 18 -22.79 -30.54 -4.08
N THR A 19 -23.41 -30.96 -2.97
CA THR A 19 -24.28 -32.14 -2.93
C THR A 19 -25.73 -31.73 -3.21
N ALA A 20 -26.30 -32.27 -4.29
CA ALA A 20 -27.73 -32.22 -4.59
C ALA A 20 -28.46 -33.37 -3.87
N ALA A 21 -29.61 -33.08 -3.27
CA ALA A 21 -30.55 -34.09 -2.77
C ALA A 21 -31.90 -33.94 -3.50
N LEU A 22 -32.38 -35.07 -4.02
CA LEU A 22 -33.65 -35.26 -4.73
C LEU A 22 -34.69 -35.92 -3.81
N ALA A 23 -35.95 -35.70 -4.17
CA ALA A 23 -37.16 -36.48 -3.93
C ALA A 23 -38.05 -36.15 -2.72
N GLY A 24 -39.32 -35.93 -3.05
CA GLY A 24 -40.46 -35.90 -2.14
C GLY A 24 -41.77 -35.75 -2.92
N CYS A 25 -42.23 -36.83 -3.57
CA CYS A 25 -43.62 -36.94 -4.04
C CYS A 25 -44.54 -37.12 -2.84
N GLY A 26 -45.62 -36.34 -2.77
CA GLY A 26 -46.71 -36.52 -1.83
C GLY A 26 -48.00 -35.99 -2.42
N GLY A 27 -48.88 -36.89 -2.86
CA GLY A 27 -50.24 -36.58 -3.29
C GLY A 27 -51.23 -36.61 -2.12
N GLY A 28 -52.27 -35.79 -2.22
CA GLY A 28 -53.43 -35.81 -1.33
C GLY A 28 -54.47 -34.80 -1.82
N GLY A 29 -55.66 -35.28 -2.18
CA GLY A 29 -56.72 -34.47 -2.78
C GLY A 29 -57.77 -33.95 -1.79
N SER A 30 -58.55 -33.00 -2.33
CA SER A 30 -59.98 -32.74 -2.11
C SER A 30 -60.44 -31.49 -1.34
N SER A 31 -61.34 -30.80 -2.04
CA SER A 31 -62.49 -29.97 -1.67
C SER A 31 -62.34 -28.49 -1.29
N ASP A 32 -63.14 -27.71 -2.01
CA ASP A 32 -63.39 -26.28 -2.01
C ASP A 32 -63.75 -25.65 -0.65
N SER A 33 -63.29 -24.42 -0.47
CA SER A 33 -64.14 -23.34 0.05
C SER A 33 -63.58 -21.99 -0.43
N GLY A 34 -64.40 -21.26 -1.19
CA GLY A 34 -64.06 -19.99 -1.81
C GLY A 34 -63.77 -18.89 -0.79
N GLY A 35 -62.53 -18.41 -0.81
CA GLY A 35 -62.15 -17.07 -0.40
C GLY A 35 -61.30 -16.50 -1.53
N SER A 36 -61.67 -15.33 -2.07
CA SER A 36 -60.87 -14.64 -3.07
C SER A 36 -59.53 -14.24 -2.46
N THR A 37 -58.51 -15.09 -2.58
CA THR A 37 -57.12 -14.71 -2.39
C THR A 37 -56.83 -13.54 -3.33
N PRO A 38 -56.25 -12.43 -2.85
CA PRO A 38 -55.76 -11.40 -3.76
C PRO A 38 -54.74 -12.08 -4.67
N THR A 39 -54.94 -11.98 -5.97
CA THR A 39 -53.95 -12.43 -6.95
C THR A 39 -52.61 -11.84 -6.56
N PRO A 40 -51.54 -12.63 -6.35
CA PRO A 40 -50.25 -12.07 -5.99
C PRO A 40 -49.86 -11.08 -7.09
N THR A 41 -49.63 -9.82 -6.70
CA THR A 41 -49.12 -8.80 -7.62
C THR A 41 -47.85 -9.36 -8.25
N PRO A 42 -47.69 -9.34 -9.59
CA PRO A 42 -46.50 -9.85 -10.24
C PRO A 42 -45.27 -9.21 -9.60
N THR A 43 -44.43 -10.04 -8.98
CA THR A 43 -43.17 -9.62 -8.37
C THR A 43 -42.29 -9.10 -9.49
N GLN A 44 -42.02 -7.80 -9.53
CA GLN A 44 -41.10 -7.24 -10.52
C GLN A 44 -39.67 -7.62 -10.14
N GLN A 45 -38.89 -8.05 -11.12
CA GLN A 45 -37.48 -8.31 -10.93
C GLN A 45 -36.74 -6.96 -10.96
N ILE A 46 -36.29 -6.50 -9.79
CA ILE A 46 -35.52 -5.25 -9.67
C ILE A 46 -34.05 -5.60 -9.46
N ASN A 47 -33.19 -5.07 -10.33
CA ASN A 47 -31.74 -5.14 -10.19
C ASN A 47 -31.18 -3.74 -9.92
N VAL A 48 -30.20 -3.65 -9.02
CA VAL A 48 -29.49 -2.42 -8.67
C VAL A 48 -28.00 -2.76 -8.71
N ALA A 49 -27.20 -2.00 -9.44
CA ALA A 49 -25.77 -2.27 -9.58
C ALA A 49 -24.97 -0.97 -9.64
N PHE A 50 -23.92 -0.86 -8.82
CA PHE A 50 -22.95 0.24 -8.96
C PHE A 50 -22.15 0.07 -10.25
N THR A 51 -22.22 1.06 -11.13
CA THR A 51 -21.43 1.11 -12.38
C THR A 51 -20.23 2.04 -12.26
N SER A 52 -20.26 2.99 -11.31
CA SER A 52 -19.13 3.89 -11.03
C SER A 52 -18.97 4.15 -9.53
N PRO A 53 -17.72 4.21 -9.02
CA PRO A 53 -16.46 3.94 -9.72
C PRO A 53 -16.34 2.46 -10.14
N SER A 54 -15.34 2.03 -10.91
CA SER A 54 -15.16 0.58 -11.18
C SER A 54 -14.69 -0.16 -9.92
N ALA A 55 -14.86 -1.48 -9.82
CA ALA A 55 -14.42 -2.25 -8.64
C ALA A 55 -12.91 -2.08 -8.33
N ALA A 56 -12.09 -1.86 -9.38
CA ALA A 56 -10.67 -1.57 -9.23
C ALA A 56 -10.38 -0.14 -8.72
N ASN A 57 -11.30 0.80 -8.94
CA ASN A 57 -11.20 2.19 -8.49
C ASN A 57 -12.05 2.41 -7.22
N ASN A 58 -11.81 1.63 -6.16
CA ASN A 58 -12.58 1.69 -4.91
C ASN A 58 -11.79 2.30 -3.74
N VAL A 59 -10.63 2.91 -3.98
CA VAL A 59 -9.82 3.56 -2.95
C VAL A 59 -9.77 5.06 -3.22
N HIS A 60 -10.14 5.88 -2.24
CA HIS A 60 -10.23 7.32 -2.39
C HIS A 60 -9.66 8.05 -1.17
N ASP A 61 -9.15 9.25 -1.39
CA ASP A 61 -8.66 10.10 -0.30
C ASP A 61 -9.84 10.66 0.51
N ILE A 62 -9.66 10.75 1.82
CA ILE A 62 -10.63 11.36 2.74
C ILE A 62 -11.03 12.77 2.28
N ASN A 63 -12.31 13.11 2.44
CA ASN A 63 -12.91 14.38 2.05
C ASN A 63 -12.76 14.75 0.57
N THR A 64 -12.49 13.78 -0.31
CA THR A 64 -12.47 14.01 -1.76
C THR A 64 -13.80 13.58 -2.39
N PRO A 65 -14.45 14.45 -3.19
CA PRO A 65 -15.65 14.09 -3.94
C PRO A 65 -15.39 12.93 -4.92
N VAL A 66 -16.26 11.92 -4.89
CA VAL A 66 -16.24 10.77 -5.80
C VAL A 66 -17.58 10.67 -6.50
N TYR A 67 -17.54 10.58 -7.82
CA TYR A 67 -18.73 10.31 -8.62
C TYR A 67 -19.19 8.86 -8.43
N LEU A 68 -20.44 8.68 -8.01
CA LEU A 68 -21.12 7.39 -7.96
C LEU A 68 -22.20 7.33 -9.04
N GLU A 69 -22.27 6.19 -9.70
CA GLU A 69 -23.35 5.86 -10.65
C GLU A 69 -23.90 4.48 -10.31
N VAL A 70 -25.23 4.38 -10.34
CA VAL A 70 -25.97 3.14 -10.15
C VAL A 70 -26.88 2.93 -11.34
N ARG A 71 -26.87 1.71 -11.88
CA ARG A 71 -27.84 1.21 -12.85
C ARG A 71 -28.97 0.52 -12.11
N VAL A 72 -30.20 0.85 -12.50
CA VAL A 72 -31.42 0.18 -12.06
C VAL A 72 -32.11 -0.42 -13.28
N ASP A 73 -32.39 -1.71 -13.21
CA ASP A 73 -33.18 -2.43 -14.20
C ASP A 73 -34.43 -3.02 -13.54
N VAL A 74 -35.55 -2.99 -14.26
CA VAL A 74 -36.84 -3.57 -13.87
C VAL A 74 -37.26 -4.53 -14.98
N ASN A 75 -37.39 -5.82 -14.65
CA ASN A 75 -37.62 -6.90 -15.61
C ASN A 75 -36.63 -6.83 -16.79
N ASP A 76 -35.34 -6.73 -16.46
CA ASP A 76 -34.19 -6.66 -17.36
C ASP A 76 -34.17 -5.46 -18.34
N ASN A 77 -35.05 -4.48 -18.13
CA ASN A 77 -35.07 -3.23 -18.89
C ASN A 77 -34.64 -2.06 -18.00
N PRO A 78 -34.02 -0.99 -18.56
CA PRO A 78 -33.70 0.20 -17.79
C PRO A 78 -34.93 0.73 -17.06
N ALA A 79 -34.80 1.03 -15.76
CA ALA A 79 -35.89 1.64 -15.02
C ALA A 79 -36.36 2.94 -15.68
N ALA A 80 -37.68 3.18 -15.62
CA ALA A 80 -38.29 4.40 -16.15
C ALA A 80 -37.62 5.66 -15.57
N ASN A 81 -37.58 6.74 -16.35
CA ASN A 81 -37.05 8.02 -15.88
C ASN A 81 -37.79 8.47 -14.61
N ASN A 82 -37.08 9.17 -13.73
CA ASN A 82 -37.58 9.63 -12.44
C ASN A 82 -37.91 8.52 -11.43
N THR A 83 -37.36 7.31 -11.63
CA THR A 83 -37.34 6.30 -10.56
C THR A 83 -36.35 6.75 -9.48
N PRO A 84 -36.77 6.89 -8.21
CA PRO A 84 -35.90 7.41 -7.16
C PRO A 84 -34.88 6.37 -6.69
N VAL A 85 -33.64 6.80 -6.53
CA VAL A 85 -32.55 6.03 -5.89
C VAL A 85 -32.02 6.83 -4.71
N ILE A 86 -32.10 6.25 -3.52
CA ILE A 86 -31.61 6.83 -2.28
C ILE A 86 -30.22 6.25 -1.98
N PHE A 87 -29.24 7.13 -1.80
CA PHE A 87 -27.89 6.78 -1.39
C PHE A 87 -27.72 6.98 0.11
N ASN A 88 -27.08 6.02 0.77
CA ASN A 88 -26.75 6.09 2.18
C ASN A 88 -25.38 5.46 2.47
N GLY A 89 -24.81 5.80 3.62
CA GLY A 89 -23.53 5.30 4.10
C GLY A 89 -23.14 6.02 5.38
N ALA A 90 -22.67 5.27 6.39
CA ALA A 90 -22.16 5.88 7.61
C ALA A 90 -20.89 6.68 7.30
N ALA A 91 -20.66 7.79 8.02
CA ALA A 91 -19.47 8.64 7.84
C ALA A 91 -19.26 9.16 6.40
N ALA A 92 -20.37 9.44 5.71
CA ALA A 92 -20.37 9.94 4.35
C ALA A 92 -21.43 11.01 4.13
N SER A 93 -21.21 11.85 3.12
CA SER A 93 -22.24 12.74 2.56
C SER A 93 -22.49 12.41 1.09
N PHE A 94 -23.71 12.66 0.64
CA PHE A 94 -24.16 12.42 -0.73
C PHE A 94 -24.86 13.66 -1.28
N ALA A 95 -24.53 14.04 -2.51
CA ALA A 95 -25.11 15.19 -3.19
C ALA A 95 -25.50 14.82 -4.65
N PRO A 96 -26.79 14.62 -4.96
CA PRO A 96 -27.93 14.56 -4.02
C PRO A 96 -27.99 13.24 -3.24
N VAL A 97 -28.64 13.23 -2.07
CA VAL A 97 -28.93 11.99 -1.30
C VAL A 97 -29.94 11.10 -2.04
N GLN A 98 -30.94 11.72 -2.65
CA GLN A 98 -31.89 11.05 -3.53
C GLN A 98 -31.68 11.54 -4.96
N ALA A 99 -31.30 10.63 -5.85
CA ALA A 99 -31.17 10.90 -7.27
C ALA A 99 -32.32 10.25 -8.05
N MET A 100 -32.55 10.75 -9.26
CA MET A 100 -33.59 10.26 -10.15
C MET A 100 -32.93 9.56 -11.33
N THR A 101 -33.49 8.43 -11.77
CA THR A 101 -32.97 7.73 -12.94
C THR A 101 -33.20 8.52 -14.23
N ILE A 102 -32.20 8.48 -15.12
CA ILE A 102 -32.30 8.88 -16.53
C ILE A 102 -31.74 7.72 -17.36
N GLY A 103 -32.57 7.09 -18.19
CA GLY A 103 -32.17 5.88 -18.94
C GLY A 103 -31.73 4.74 -18.01
N GLY A 104 -32.42 4.57 -16.87
CA GLY A 104 -32.11 3.58 -15.85
C GLY A 104 -30.90 3.90 -14.96
N LYS A 105 -30.23 5.06 -15.12
CA LYS A 105 -29.05 5.42 -14.32
C LYS A 105 -29.33 6.55 -13.35
N ALA A 106 -28.88 6.42 -12.11
CA ALA A 106 -28.95 7.46 -11.09
C ALA A 106 -27.54 7.77 -10.58
N THR A 107 -27.25 9.05 -10.32
CA THR A 107 -25.90 9.51 -9.98
C THR A 107 -25.90 10.39 -8.73
N THR A 108 -24.81 10.32 -7.98
CA THR A 108 -24.57 11.19 -6.82
C THR A 108 -23.08 11.48 -6.68
N THR A 109 -22.75 12.54 -5.95
CA THR A 109 -21.40 12.78 -5.48
C THR A 109 -21.29 12.30 -4.04
N PHE A 110 -20.45 11.29 -3.81
CA PHE A 110 -20.08 10.77 -2.49
C PHE A 110 -18.85 11.50 -1.94
N GLN A 111 -18.81 11.71 -0.63
CA GLN A 111 -17.61 12.13 0.08
C GLN A 111 -17.54 11.41 1.43
N GLY A 112 -16.51 10.58 1.61
CA GLY A 112 -16.23 9.92 2.90
C GLY A 112 -15.43 10.85 3.82
N ASN A 113 -15.82 10.94 5.09
CA ASN A 113 -15.22 11.84 6.08
C ASN A 113 -14.47 11.11 7.21
N GLN A 114 -14.31 9.79 7.10
CA GLN A 114 -13.52 8.96 8.01
C GLN A 114 -12.65 7.99 7.21
N VAL A 115 -11.44 7.73 7.72
CA VAL A 115 -10.51 6.72 7.18
C VAL A 115 -11.04 5.33 7.52
N GLY A 116 -10.87 4.39 6.58
CA GLY A 116 -11.22 2.99 6.71
C GLY A 116 -12.19 2.51 5.62
N PRO A 117 -12.61 1.24 5.69
CA PRO A 117 -13.66 0.71 4.81
C PRO A 117 -15.01 1.35 5.13
N LEU A 118 -15.69 1.81 4.09
CA LEU A 118 -17.01 2.45 4.16
C LEU A 118 -17.98 1.72 3.24
N GLN A 119 -19.07 1.21 3.80
CA GLN A 119 -20.17 0.65 3.00
C GLN A 119 -21.10 1.77 2.53
N VAL A 120 -21.19 1.93 1.21
CA VAL A 120 -22.20 2.75 0.55
C VAL A 120 -23.31 1.85 0.04
N GLN A 121 -24.55 2.30 0.16
CA GLN A 121 -25.72 1.57 -0.31
C GLN A 121 -26.57 2.47 -1.20
N ALA A 122 -27.11 1.89 -2.25
CA ALA A 122 -28.11 2.50 -3.11
C ALA A 122 -29.39 1.69 -3.04
N THR A 123 -30.51 2.35 -2.76
CA THR A 123 -31.82 1.71 -2.62
C THR A 123 -32.81 2.35 -3.58
N THR A 124 -33.50 1.53 -4.37
CA THR A 124 -34.62 1.95 -5.20
C THR A 124 -35.90 1.30 -4.71
N THR A 125 -37.05 1.94 -4.93
CA THR A 125 -38.37 1.34 -4.69
C THR A 125 -39.23 1.51 -5.92
N VAL A 126 -39.70 0.39 -6.47
CA VAL A 126 -40.58 0.35 -7.64
C VAL A 126 -41.81 -0.46 -7.27
N SER A 127 -43.01 0.11 -7.44
CA SER A 127 -44.29 -0.57 -7.16
C SER A 127 -44.34 -1.23 -5.77
N ASN A 128 -43.92 -0.50 -4.73
CA ASN A 128 -43.82 -0.96 -3.33
C ASN A 128 -42.82 -2.10 -3.07
N GLN A 129 -41.94 -2.40 -4.03
CA GLN A 129 -40.85 -3.35 -3.84
C GLN A 129 -39.53 -2.59 -3.79
N SER A 130 -38.82 -2.73 -2.67
CA SER A 130 -37.51 -2.11 -2.48
C SER A 130 -36.39 -3.08 -2.80
N LYS A 131 -35.37 -2.59 -3.51
CA LYS A 131 -34.13 -3.32 -3.76
C LYS A 131 -32.96 -2.43 -3.39
N SER A 132 -32.01 -2.99 -2.66
CA SER A 132 -30.78 -2.32 -2.26
C SER A 132 -29.57 -3.08 -2.79
N GLU A 133 -28.53 -2.34 -3.14
CA GLU A 133 -27.20 -2.87 -3.44
C GLU A 133 -26.19 -2.11 -2.59
N SER A 134 -25.18 -2.83 -2.08
CA SER A 134 -24.14 -2.25 -1.23
C SER A 134 -22.76 -2.44 -1.86
N ARG A 135 -21.86 -1.50 -1.56
CA ARG A 135 -20.49 -1.53 -2.04
C ARG A 135 -19.54 -1.00 -0.99
N THR A 136 -18.38 -1.64 -0.87
CA THR A 136 -17.30 -1.12 -0.02
C THR A 136 -16.39 -0.21 -0.82
N LEU A 137 -16.19 1.01 -0.31
CA LEU A 137 -15.13 1.93 -0.70
C LEU A 137 -14.11 2.00 0.44
N TYR A 138 -12.83 2.12 0.13
CA TYR A 138 -11.78 2.33 1.12
C TYR A 138 -11.38 3.80 1.11
N ILE A 139 -11.57 4.47 2.24
CA ILE A 139 -11.17 5.86 2.42
C ILE A 139 -9.83 5.87 3.13
N ARG A 140 -8.82 6.46 2.51
CA ARG A 140 -7.47 6.56 3.09
C ARG A 140 -7.16 7.99 3.51
N PRO A 141 -6.13 8.23 4.35
CA PRO A 141 -5.60 9.56 4.57
C PRO A 141 -5.28 10.25 3.25
N LYS A 142 -5.34 11.60 3.26
CA LYS A 142 -4.97 12.38 2.09
C LYS A 142 -3.57 12.01 1.65
N ARG A 143 -3.40 11.78 0.34
CA ARG A 143 -2.11 11.39 -0.21
C ARG A 143 -1.02 12.42 0.08
N GLU A 144 0.13 11.93 0.52
CA GLU A 144 1.37 12.69 0.70
C GLU A 144 2.28 12.58 -0.54
N PRO A 145 3.15 13.57 -0.79
CA PRO A 145 4.17 13.48 -1.83
C PRO A 145 5.01 12.22 -1.69
N LEU A 146 5.38 11.60 -2.82
CA LEU A 146 6.30 10.49 -2.87
C LEU A 146 7.68 10.91 -2.36
N GLU A 147 8.34 9.99 -1.66
CA GLU A 147 9.69 10.12 -1.13
C GLU A 147 10.60 9.02 -1.70
N VAL A 148 11.91 9.19 -1.60
CA VAL A 148 12.90 8.20 -2.07
C VAL A 148 13.69 7.66 -0.88
N LEU A 149 13.73 6.34 -0.72
CA LEU A 149 14.55 5.65 0.28
C LEU A 149 15.66 4.88 -0.40
N VAL A 150 16.91 5.31 -0.28
CA VAL A 150 18.06 4.74 -0.98
C VAL A 150 18.78 3.73 -0.08
N PRO A 151 18.87 2.44 -0.46
CA PRO A 151 19.81 1.49 0.13
C PRO A 151 21.27 1.90 -0.16
N ALA A 152 21.81 2.87 0.59
CA ALA A 152 23.12 3.47 0.35
C ALA A 152 24.27 2.62 0.93
N TYR A 153 24.34 1.35 0.51
CA TYR A 153 25.27 0.34 1.02
C TYR A 153 26.65 0.38 0.36
N PHE A 154 26.89 1.39 -0.47
CA PHE A 154 28.14 1.64 -1.15
C PHE A 154 29.08 2.53 -0.32
N SER A 155 30.38 2.30 -0.48
CA SER A 155 31.40 3.07 0.23
C SER A 155 31.48 4.53 -0.24
N PRO A 156 31.65 5.50 0.68
CA PRO A 156 31.88 6.89 0.33
C PRO A 156 33.31 7.11 -0.16
N GLY A 157 33.49 8.16 -0.94
CA GLY A 157 34.78 8.58 -1.48
C GLY A 157 34.60 9.46 -2.72
N LYS A 158 35.72 9.96 -3.25
CA LYS A 158 35.72 10.78 -4.46
C LYS A 158 35.18 9.97 -5.64
N ASN A 159 34.25 10.56 -6.39
CA ASN A 159 33.53 9.96 -7.52
C ASN A 159 32.74 8.69 -7.13
N SER A 160 32.35 8.56 -5.86
CA SER A 160 31.53 7.44 -5.39
C SER A 160 30.04 7.69 -5.66
N PRO A 161 29.18 6.66 -5.54
CA PRO A 161 27.74 6.87 -5.64
C PRO A 161 27.18 7.81 -4.55
N TRP A 162 27.91 8.07 -3.45
CA TRP A 162 27.55 9.15 -2.51
C TRP A 162 27.62 10.55 -3.15
N ASP A 163 28.61 10.83 -4.00
CA ASP A 163 28.70 12.12 -4.72
C ASP A 163 27.52 12.30 -5.68
N THR A 164 27.10 11.21 -6.34
CA THR A 164 25.91 11.18 -7.22
C THR A 164 24.62 11.36 -6.42
N LEU A 165 24.50 10.74 -5.24
CA LEU A 165 23.37 10.90 -4.33
C LEU A 165 23.25 12.37 -3.86
N ILE A 166 24.35 12.98 -3.43
CA ILE A 166 24.43 14.39 -3.01
C ILE A 166 24.04 15.33 -4.16
N SER A 167 24.58 15.10 -5.35
CA SER A 167 24.28 15.90 -6.54
C SER A 167 22.81 15.77 -6.95
N GLY A 168 22.22 14.58 -6.79
CA GLY A 168 20.80 14.34 -7.00
C GLY A 168 19.92 15.15 -6.04
N ALA A 169 20.21 15.09 -4.74
CA ALA A 169 19.49 15.88 -3.72
C ALA A 169 19.56 17.39 -4.00
N LYS A 170 20.74 17.89 -4.37
CA LYS A 170 20.92 19.29 -4.77
C LYS A 170 20.08 19.67 -6.00
N SER A 171 19.94 18.76 -6.96
CA SER A 171 19.22 19.02 -8.22
C SER A 171 17.70 18.93 -8.06
N TYR A 172 17.21 18.19 -7.07
CA TYR A 172 15.80 17.99 -6.78
C TYR A 172 15.46 18.30 -5.31
N PRO A 173 15.56 19.57 -4.89
CA PRO A 173 15.42 19.95 -3.47
C PRO A 173 14.01 19.71 -2.89
N ASP A 174 13.00 19.57 -3.74
CA ASP A 174 11.61 19.26 -3.32
C ASP A 174 11.35 17.76 -3.16
N VAL A 175 12.26 16.89 -3.62
CA VAL A 175 12.16 15.44 -3.44
C VAL A 175 12.83 15.09 -2.12
N ARG A 176 12.06 14.49 -1.21
CA ARG A 176 12.60 13.98 0.06
C ARG A 176 13.39 12.71 -0.21
N ILE A 177 14.69 12.73 0.09
CA ILE A 177 15.58 11.58 -0.09
C ILE A 177 16.13 11.17 1.27
N THR A 178 15.92 9.91 1.64
CA THR A 178 16.49 9.28 2.84
C THR A 178 17.48 8.20 2.41
N ALA A 179 18.70 8.21 2.94
CA ALA A 179 19.72 7.21 2.67
C ALA A 179 19.84 6.23 3.85
N ILE A 180 19.86 4.94 3.55
CA ILE A 180 20.14 3.88 4.53
C ILE A 180 21.67 3.70 4.60
N LEU A 181 22.26 4.19 5.69
CA LEU A 181 23.67 4.07 5.99
C LEU A 181 23.98 2.66 6.51
N ASN A 182 24.89 1.95 5.84
CA ASN A 182 25.27 0.57 6.23
C ASN A 182 26.80 0.32 6.24
N PRO A 183 27.57 0.88 7.20
CA PRO A 183 28.97 0.55 7.37
C PRO A 183 29.12 -0.87 7.90
N ASN A 184 29.86 -1.72 7.18
CA ASN A 184 30.21 -3.09 7.59
C ASN A 184 29.00 -3.92 8.08
N ASP A 185 27.92 -3.95 7.30
CA ASP A 185 26.67 -4.65 7.64
C ASP A 185 26.08 -4.23 9.00
N GLY A 186 26.29 -2.96 9.37
CA GLY A 186 25.84 -2.34 10.61
C GLY A 186 26.74 -2.61 11.80
N ILE A 187 27.83 -3.39 11.66
CA ILE A 187 28.68 -3.79 12.79
C ILE A 187 30.01 -3.03 12.75
N PHE A 188 30.16 -2.03 13.61
CA PHE A 188 31.36 -1.21 13.71
C PHE A 188 31.62 -0.76 15.14
N THR A 189 32.88 -0.47 15.45
CA THR A 189 33.35 -0.06 16.80
C THR A 189 34.05 1.29 16.80
N LYS A 190 34.05 2.00 15.68
CA LYS A 190 34.57 3.35 15.53
C LYS A 190 33.89 4.06 14.37
N GLU A 191 33.96 5.39 14.39
CA GLU A 191 33.58 6.22 13.27
C GLU A 191 34.54 6.01 12.07
N ASP A 192 33.99 6.03 10.86
CA ASP A 192 34.73 6.24 9.62
C ASP A 192 34.47 7.66 9.12
N THR A 193 35.52 8.48 9.11
CA THR A 193 35.43 9.91 8.78
C THR A 193 34.89 10.15 7.38
N LYS A 194 35.08 9.21 6.42
CA LYS A 194 34.54 9.36 5.06
C LYS A 194 33.02 9.25 5.04
N PHE A 195 32.45 8.39 5.88
CA PHE A 195 30.99 8.33 6.03
C PHE A 195 30.48 9.62 6.68
N THR A 196 31.15 10.13 7.72
CA THR A 196 30.75 11.39 8.37
C THR A 196 30.77 12.58 7.39
N GLU A 197 31.80 12.68 6.55
CA GLU A 197 31.89 13.70 5.50
C GLU A 197 30.74 13.57 4.50
N ALA A 198 30.48 12.36 4.00
CA ALA A 198 29.39 12.10 3.04
C ALA A 198 28.01 12.39 3.63
N ILE A 199 27.75 11.97 4.88
CA ILE A 199 26.52 12.24 5.62
C ILE A 199 26.33 13.76 5.76
N THR A 200 27.36 14.48 6.18
CA THR A 200 27.32 15.93 6.37
C THR A 200 27.01 16.64 5.05
N ALA A 201 27.69 16.27 3.98
CA ALA A 201 27.47 16.84 2.65
C ALA A 201 26.06 16.54 2.10
N PHE A 202 25.55 15.33 2.32
CA PHE A 202 24.21 14.93 1.89
C PHE A 202 23.11 15.67 2.67
N LYS A 203 23.25 15.74 4.00
CA LYS A 203 22.32 16.48 4.86
C LYS A 203 22.33 17.98 4.55
N ALA A 204 23.46 18.55 4.15
CA ALA A 204 23.54 19.93 3.69
C ALA A 204 22.71 20.22 2.42
N GLN A 205 22.32 19.19 1.67
CA GLN A 205 21.39 19.29 0.53
C GLN A 205 19.94 18.91 0.90
N GLY A 206 19.62 18.80 2.19
CA GLY A 206 18.28 18.43 2.68
C GLY A 206 18.02 16.92 2.77
N GLY A 207 19.03 16.09 2.47
CA GLY A 207 18.94 14.64 2.63
C GLY A 207 18.81 14.21 4.09
N LYS A 208 18.20 13.04 4.31
CA LYS A 208 18.13 12.37 5.63
C LYS A 208 18.91 11.07 5.63
N VAL A 209 19.44 10.66 6.77
CA VAL A 209 20.22 9.41 6.88
C VAL A 209 19.66 8.55 8.01
N ILE A 210 19.43 7.27 7.77
CA ILE A 210 19.01 6.31 8.79
C ILE A 210 20.00 5.14 8.86
N GLY A 211 20.28 4.63 10.06
CA GLY A 211 21.27 3.56 10.26
C GLY A 211 20.68 2.16 10.06
N TYR A 212 21.35 1.31 9.29
CA TYR A 212 20.98 -0.09 9.07
C TYR A 212 21.26 -0.95 10.30
N VAL A 213 20.26 -1.69 10.78
CA VAL A 213 20.40 -2.66 11.87
C VAL A 213 19.64 -3.94 11.52
N SER A 214 20.36 -5.04 11.25
CA SER A 214 19.74 -6.36 11.09
C SER A 214 19.10 -6.84 12.39
N THR A 215 17.87 -7.36 12.30
CA THR A 215 17.15 -7.96 13.43
C THR A 215 17.11 -9.49 13.38
N ALA A 216 17.69 -10.09 12.33
CA ALA A 216 17.71 -11.53 12.09
C ALA A 216 16.32 -12.19 12.30
N PHE A 217 15.26 -11.56 11.80
CA PHE A 217 13.86 -12.01 11.90
C PHE A 217 13.34 -12.17 13.34
N GLY A 218 14.00 -11.56 14.33
CA GLY A 218 13.65 -11.71 15.75
C GLY A 218 13.62 -13.18 16.20
N ASN A 219 14.37 -14.06 15.53
CA ASN A 219 14.28 -15.51 15.72
C ASN A 219 15.15 -16.03 16.88
N GLY A 220 15.85 -15.13 17.58
CA GLY A 220 16.76 -15.45 18.69
C GLY A 220 18.25 -15.48 18.32
N LYS A 221 18.62 -15.40 17.04
CA LYS A 221 20.03 -15.27 16.61
C LYS A 221 20.68 -13.98 17.09
N ARG A 222 19.89 -12.89 17.19
CA ARG A 222 20.27 -11.65 17.85
C ARG A 222 19.32 -11.41 19.03
N SER A 223 19.88 -11.11 20.20
CA SER A 223 19.06 -10.69 21.34
C SER A 223 18.57 -9.24 21.15
N VAL A 224 17.54 -8.84 21.88
CA VAL A 224 17.12 -7.43 21.91
C VAL A 224 18.28 -6.53 22.38
N ALA A 225 19.08 -6.99 23.34
CA ALA A 225 20.23 -6.24 23.83
C ALA A 225 21.28 -6.02 22.72
N ASP A 226 21.56 -7.02 21.88
CA ASP A 226 22.50 -6.89 20.77
C ASP A 226 22.00 -5.91 19.70
N VAL A 227 20.69 -5.88 19.47
CA VAL A 227 20.07 -4.91 18.55
C VAL A 227 20.14 -3.49 19.13
N LYS A 228 19.84 -3.32 20.42
CA LYS A 228 19.95 -2.03 21.13
C LYS A 228 21.39 -1.50 21.14
N ALA A 229 22.37 -2.35 21.45
CA ALA A 229 23.78 -1.98 21.41
C ALA A 229 24.23 -1.52 20.01
N ASN A 230 23.67 -2.13 18.95
CA ASN A 230 23.93 -1.71 17.59
C ASN A 230 23.34 -0.32 17.29
N ILE A 231 22.12 -0.05 17.77
CA ILE A 231 21.47 1.27 17.68
C ILE A 231 22.31 2.31 18.43
N ASP A 232 22.81 1.99 19.62
CA ASP A 232 23.67 2.88 20.42
C ASP A 232 24.99 3.17 19.71
N ALA A 233 25.57 2.20 19.00
CA ALA A 233 26.78 2.40 18.20
C ALA A 233 26.54 3.44 17.09
N TYR A 234 25.40 3.38 16.41
CA TYR A 234 25.02 4.45 15.46
C TYR A 234 24.88 5.80 16.14
N ARG A 235 24.23 5.87 17.31
CA ARG A 235 24.09 7.14 18.06
C ARG A 235 25.43 7.70 18.55
N THR A 236 26.39 6.82 18.81
CA THR A 236 27.73 7.18 19.29
C THR A 236 28.61 7.66 18.14
N TYR A 237 28.70 6.89 17.06
CA TYR A 237 29.66 7.15 15.97
C TYR A 237 29.09 7.98 14.82
N TYR A 238 27.76 8.03 14.68
CA TYR A 238 27.07 8.82 13.66
C TYR A 238 25.87 9.57 14.29
N PRO A 239 26.10 10.48 15.26
CA PRO A 239 25.03 11.09 16.07
C PRO A 239 24.02 11.92 15.26
N THR A 240 24.39 12.32 14.04
CA THR A 240 23.57 13.16 13.16
C THR A 240 22.56 12.38 12.31
N ILE A 241 22.48 11.05 12.41
CA ILE A 241 21.43 10.29 11.72
C ILE A 241 20.03 10.65 12.22
N ASP A 242 19.05 10.55 11.33
CA ASP A 242 17.65 10.92 11.52
C ASP A 242 16.78 9.72 11.95
N GLY A 243 17.34 8.53 12.07
CA GLY A 243 16.55 7.33 12.33
C GLY A 243 17.29 6.01 12.18
N ILE A 244 16.53 4.92 12.24
CA ILE A 244 17.01 3.54 12.18
C ILE A 244 16.19 2.76 11.14
N PHE A 245 16.88 1.98 10.32
CA PHE A 245 16.32 0.98 9.42
C PHE A 245 16.51 -0.40 10.04
N LEU A 246 15.41 -1.04 10.46
CA LEU A 246 15.41 -2.38 11.04
C LEU A 246 15.26 -3.41 9.93
N ASP A 247 16.36 -4.03 9.52
CA ASP A 247 16.37 -5.02 8.45
C ASP A 247 16.05 -6.44 8.94
N GLU A 248 15.71 -7.31 7.99
CA GLU A 248 15.31 -8.69 8.23
C GLU A 248 14.19 -8.75 9.27
N MET A 249 13.20 -7.86 9.16
CA MET A 249 12.05 -7.83 10.06
C MET A 249 11.17 -9.07 9.82
N ALA A 250 10.67 -9.70 10.88
CA ALA A 250 9.65 -10.73 10.72
C ALA A 250 8.33 -10.10 10.24
N SER A 251 7.50 -10.90 9.58
CA SER A 251 6.17 -10.48 9.11
C SER A 251 5.01 -11.04 9.95
N SER A 252 5.26 -12.08 10.75
CA SER A 252 4.25 -12.77 11.56
C SER A 252 4.07 -12.14 12.95
N ALA A 253 2.83 -12.13 13.45
CA ALA A 253 2.47 -11.47 14.71
C ALA A 253 3.20 -12.04 15.95
N ASN A 254 3.66 -13.28 15.92
CA ASN A 254 4.38 -13.94 17.02
C ASN A 254 5.75 -13.32 17.36
N ARG A 255 6.25 -12.39 16.54
CA ARG A 255 7.48 -11.62 16.82
C ARG A 255 7.22 -10.16 17.18
N LEU A 256 5.95 -9.74 17.29
CA LEU A 256 5.61 -8.32 17.47
C LEU A 256 6.18 -7.71 18.76
N ASP A 257 6.20 -8.47 19.86
CA ASP A 257 6.70 -7.97 21.16
C ASP A 257 8.19 -7.62 21.11
N PHE A 258 8.98 -8.39 20.36
CA PHE A 258 10.39 -8.12 20.11
C PHE A 258 10.57 -6.76 19.42
N TYR A 259 9.79 -6.49 18.38
CA TYR A 259 9.85 -5.21 17.65
C TYR A 259 9.24 -4.05 18.44
N ARG A 260 8.25 -4.29 19.31
CA ARG A 260 7.69 -3.26 20.19
C ARG A 260 8.72 -2.76 21.20
N ASP A 261 9.53 -3.66 21.77
CA ASP A 261 10.62 -3.28 22.67
C ASP A 261 11.67 -2.43 21.94
N ILE A 262 12.14 -2.89 20.77
CA ILE A 262 13.12 -2.13 19.97
C ILE A 262 12.57 -0.77 19.54
N TYR A 263 11.33 -0.70 19.05
CA TYR A 263 10.70 0.57 18.66
C TYR A 263 10.59 1.52 19.85
N SER A 264 10.09 1.04 21.00
CA SER A 264 9.97 1.85 22.22
C SER A 264 11.33 2.35 22.70
N TYR A 265 12.37 1.53 22.57
CA TYR A 265 13.74 1.94 22.88
C TYR A 265 14.24 3.06 21.98
N ILE A 266 14.09 2.93 20.66
CA ILE A 266 14.48 3.98 19.70
C ILE A 266 13.75 5.28 20.01
N LYS A 267 12.44 5.22 20.27
CA LYS A 267 11.63 6.40 20.64
C LYS A 267 11.98 6.98 22.01
N GLY A 268 12.45 6.14 22.94
CA GLY A 268 12.94 6.57 24.25
C GLY A 268 14.29 7.28 24.18
N LEU A 269 15.14 6.96 23.20
CA LEU A 269 16.37 7.71 22.92
C LEU A 269 16.06 9.10 22.37
N ASP A 270 15.16 9.17 21.39
CA ASP A 270 14.65 10.42 20.81
C ASP A 270 13.36 10.13 20.03
N ALA A 271 12.26 10.76 20.43
CA ALA A 271 10.94 10.54 19.83
C ALA A 271 10.87 10.92 18.34
N THR A 272 11.78 11.79 17.88
CA THR A 272 11.83 12.27 16.49
C THR A 272 12.52 11.30 15.54
N LEU A 273 13.30 10.32 16.04
CA LEU A 273 14.00 9.34 15.21
C LEU A 273 13.02 8.54 14.37
N HIS A 274 13.19 8.56 13.05
CA HIS A 274 12.35 7.82 12.13
C HIS A 274 12.71 6.32 12.15
N VAL A 275 11.71 5.44 12.21
CA VAL A 275 11.94 3.99 12.18
C VAL A 275 11.33 3.40 10.91
N VAL A 276 12.17 2.84 10.04
CA VAL A 276 11.73 2.04 8.89
C VAL A 276 11.97 0.57 9.22
N GLY A 277 10.94 -0.26 9.14
CA GLY A 277 11.09 -1.71 9.28
C GLY A 277 11.07 -2.40 7.93
N ASN A 278 11.92 -3.40 7.71
CA ASN A 278 11.97 -4.14 6.46
C ASN A 278 11.57 -5.62 6.62
N PRO A 279 10.28 -5.96 6.49
CA PRO A 279 9.83 -7.33 6.31
C PRO A 279 9.95 -7.85 4.86
N GLY A 280 10.14 -6.95 3.89
CA GLY A 280 10.18 -7.22 2.45
C GLY A 280 8.83 -7.66 1.84
N THR A 281 7.75 -7.61 2.63
CA THR A 281 6.41 -8.09 2.27
C THR A 281 5.38 -7.46 3.20
N PHE A 282 4.08 -7.54 2.90
CA PHE A 282 3.06 -7.08 3.84
C PHE A 282 3.08 -7.93 5.13
N PRO A 283 3.40 -7.34 6.29
CA PRO A 283 3.33 -8.05 7.56
C PRO A 283 1.90 -8.08 8.11
N SER A 284 1.70 -8.77 9.24
CA SER A 284 0.50 -8.58 10.06
C SER A 284 0.29 -7.09 10.36
N ALA A 285 -0.95 -6.61 10.25
CA ALA A 285 -1.32 -5.20 10.41
C ALA A 285 -0.77 -4.53 11.69
N ALA A 286 -0.61 -5.31 12.77
CA ALA A 286 -0.09 -4.81 14.04
C ALA A 286 1.36 -4.26 13.95
N TYR A 287 2.12 -4.66 12.93
CA TYR A 287 3.46 -4.12 12.66
C TYR A 287 3.44 -2.63 12.32
N ALA A 288 2.33 -2.10 11.81
CA ALA A 288 2.16 -0.67 11.56
C ALA A 288 2.17 0.18 12.86
N GLY A 289 2.12 -0.46 14.04
CA GLY A 289 2.29 0.20 15.34
C GLY A 289 3.72 0.22 15.87
N VAL A 290 4.68 -0.41 15.20
CA VAL A 290 6.08 -0.54 15.66
C VAL A 290 7.10 -0.06 14.61
N ALA A 291 6.66 0.73 13.64
CA ALA A 291 7.51 1.43 12.68
C ALA A 291 6.78 2.70 12.20
N ASN A 292 7.53 3.68 11.71
CA ASN A 292 6.96 4.83 11.00
C ASN A 292 6.62 4.47 9.55
N ALA A 293 7.44 3.65 8.91
CA ALA A 293 7.18 3.09 7.59
C ALA A 293 7.64 1.62 7.52
N LEU A 294 7.01 0.83 6.66
CA LEU A 294 7.33 -0.57 6.45
C LEU A 294 7.67 -0.82 4.99
N VAL A 295 8.75 -1.54 4.71
CA VAL A 295 9.04 -2.11 3.40
C VAL A 295 8.09 -3.26 3.16
N THR A 296 6.94 -2.93 2.57
CA THR A 296 5.88 -3.87 2.24
C THR A 296 6.15 -4.61 0.93
N PHE A 297 7.20 -4.22 0.21
CA PHE A 297 7.65 -4.89 -1.00
C PHE A 297 9.17 -4.74 -1.17
N GLU A 298 9.86 -5.86 -1.34
CA GLU A 298 11.26 -5.94 -1.75
C GLU A 298 11.45 -7.13 -2.70
N ASP A 299 11.33 -6.90 -4.01
CA ASP A 299 11.50 -7.92 -5.04
C ASP A 299 11.65 -7.26 -6.44
N LYS A 300 11.54 -8.06 -7.50
CA LYS A 300 11.60 -7.60 -8.89
C LYS A 300 10.49 -6.61 -9.24
N GLU A 301 10.83 -5.63 -10.07
CA GLU A 301 9.88 -4.63 -10.58
C GLU A 301 8.70 -5.24 -11.32
N GLU A 302 8.92 -6.33 -12.05
CA GLU A 302 7.86 -7.02 -12.79
C GLU A 302 6.72 -7.49 -11.87
N ASP A 303 7.06 -8.00 -10.68
CA ASP A 303 6.11 -8.46 -9.68
C ASP A 303 5.42 -7.28 -8.99
N TYR A 304 6.15 -6.18 -8.79
CA TYR A 304 5.58 -4.96 -8.21
C TYR A 304 4.44 -4.40 -9.04
N ARG A 305 4.52 -4.47 -10.37
CA ARG A 305 3.48 -3.97 -11.28
C ARG A 305 2.12 -4.68 -11.09
N GLY A 306 2.13 -5.90 -10.56
CA GLY A 306 0.93 -6.68 -10.25
C GLY A 306 0.47 -6.59 -8.79
N ILE A 307 1.13 -5.79 -7.95
CA ILE A 307 0.84 -5.75 -6.52
C ILE A 307 -0.56 -5.19 -6.24
N ASP A 308 -1.34 -5.89 -5.43
CA ASP A 308 -2.66 -5.43 -4.97
C ASP A 308 -2.87 -5.78 -3.50
N PRO A 309 -2.76 -4.81 -2.58
CA PRO A 309 -2.97 -5.03 -1.16
C PRO A 309 -4.34 -5.65 -0.83
N GLN A 310 -5.40 -5.35 -1.59
CA GLN A 310 -6.74 -5.91 -1.32
C GLN A 310 -6.81 -7.39 -1.67
N GLN A 311 -6.26 -7.79 -2.83
CA GLN A 311 -6.26 -9.20 -3.24
C GLN A 311 -5.40 -10.06 -2.32
N LEU A 312 -4.37 -9.47 -1.71
CA LEU A 312 -3.50 -10.12 -0.75
C LEU A 312 -4.04 -10.07 0.70
N GLY A 313 -5.23 -9.49 0.94
CA GLY A 313 -5.85 -9.40 2.27
C GLY A 313 -5.21 -8.36 3.21
N ASN A 314 -4.48 -7.39 2.67
CA ASN A 314 -3.73 -6.37 3.40
C ASN A 314 -4.38 -4.98 3.30
N THR A 315 -5.68 -4.89 3.55
CA THR A 315 -6.45 -3.63 3.49
C THR A 315 -6.06 -2.62 4.57
N TRP A 316 -5.40 -3.07 5.64
CA TRP A 316 -4.90 -2.21 6.73
C TRP A 316 -3.96 -1.11 6.24
N VAL A 317 -3.34 -1.27 5.06
CA VAL A 317 -2.47 -0.24 4.47
C VAL A 317 -3.23 1.07 4.27
N TYR A 318 -4.54 1.02 4.02
CA TYR A 318 -5.36 2.22 3.81
C TYR A 318 -5.69 2.98 5.10
N ASP A 319 -5.42 2.40 6.27
CA ASP A 319 -5.56 3.09 7.56
C ASP A 319 -4.39 4.05 7.82
N ARG A 320 -3.36 4.03 6.95
CA ARG A 320 -2.14 4.81 7.04
C ARG A 320 -1.94 5.68 5.81
N ALA A 321 -1.22 6.78 5.99
CA ALA A 321 -0.75 7.58 4.86
C ALA A 321 0.17 6.73 3.99
N ASN A 322 0.21 7.02 2.69
CA ASN A 322 1.04 6.27 1.74
C ASN A 322 2.53 6.27 2.13
N SER A 323 3.01 7.31 2.81
CA SER A 323 4.39 7.40 3.35
C SER A 323 4.73 6.31 4.38
N ALA A 324 3.74 5.58 4.91
CA ALA A 324 3.98 4.43 5.78
C ALA A 324 4.30 3.13 5.01
N GLN A 325 4.22 3.13 3.68
CA GLN A 325 4.50 1.99 2.82
C GLN A 325 5.68 2.29 1.90
N VAL A 326 6.71 1.45 2.00
CA VAL A 326 7.93 1.51 1.21
C VAL A 326 7.94 0.37 0.18
N MET A 327 8.37 0.68 -1.04
CA MET A 327 8.71 -0.29 -2.07
C MET A 327 10.19 -0.16 -2.44
N LEU A 328 10.88 -1.30 -2.48
CA LEU A 328 12.24 -1.45 -3.00
C LEU A 328 12.18 -2.42 -4.17
N ALA A 329 12.19 -1.91 -5.40
CA ALA A 329 12.09 -2.72 -6.61
C ALA A 329 13.45 -2.84 -7.32
N HIS A 330 13.82 -4.04 -7.74
CA HIS A 330 15.05 -4.29 -8.51
C HIS A 330 14.75 -4.95 -9.86
N ASN A 331 15.77 -5.26 -10.68
CA ASN A 331 15.61 -5.79 -12.05
C ASN A 331 14.76 -4.91 -12.99
N ALA A 332 14.64 -3.60 -12.70
CA ALA A 332 13.96 -2.65 -13.57
C ALA A 332 14.93 -2.16 -14.65
N GLY A 333 15.24 -3.02 -15.62
CA GLY A 333 16.35 -2.80 -16.58
C GLY A 333 16.23 -1.59 -17.52
N THR A 334 15.14 -0.82 -17.46
CA THR A 334 14.98 0.42 -18.24
C THR A 334 14.38 1.54 -17.41
N CYS A 335 14.67 2.79 -17.79
CA CYS A 335 14.01 3.97 -17.23
C CYS A 335 12.48 3.87 -17.33
N THR A 336 11.94 3.32 -18.42
CA THR A 336 10.48 3.13 -18.60
C THR A 336 9.90 2.14 -17.58
N ALA A 337 10.60 1.03 -17.30
CA ALA A 337 10.21 0.09 -16.25
C ALA A 337 10.19 0.81 -14.88
N MET A 338 11.24 1.57 -14.57
CA MET A 338 11.24 2.41 -13.37
C MET A 338 10.03 3.34 -13.29
N GLN A 339 9.71 4.07 -14.36
CA GLN A 339 8.55 4.97 -14.37
C GLN A 339 7.23 4.22 -14.16
N ASN A 340 7.09 3.01 -14.67
CA ASN A 340 5.91 2.17 -14.47
C ASN A 340 5.77 1.70 -13.02
N ALA A 341 6.88 1.33 -12.37
CA ALA A 341 6.91 0.98 -10.96
C ALA A 341 6.50 2.18 -10.08
N VAL A 342 7.08 3.36 -10.32
CA VAL A 342 6.73 4.57 -9.54
C VAL A 342 5.27 4.99 -9.78
N LYS A 343 4.75 4.87 -11.01
CA LYS A 343 3.31 5.07 -11.29
C LYS A 343 2.44 4.07 -10.54
N THR A 344 2.86 2.82 -10.43
CA THR A 344 2.14 1.77 -9.68
C THR A 344 2.11 2.12 -8.20
N ALA A 345 3.24 2.55 -7.61
CA ALA A 345 3.31 3.01 -6.23
C ALA A 345 2.34 4.19 -5.98
N ASN A 346 2.27 5.11 -6.95
CA ASN A 346 1.44 6.30 -6.93
C ASN A 346 -0.09 6.03 -6.96
N LEU A 347 -0.52 4.82 -7.33
CA LEU A 347 -1.95 4.51 -7.39
C LEU A 347 -2.60 4.54 -6.01
N ALA A 348 -3.87 4.98 -5.98
CA ALA A 348 -4.68 4.91 -4.76
C ALA A 348 -4.78 3.48 -4.21
N ARG A 349 -4.90 2.52 -5.13
CA ARG A 349 -4.96 1.09 -4.84
C ARG A 349 -3.71 0.55 -4.15
N THR A 350 -2.52 0.94 -4.59
CA THR A 350 -1.25 0.43 -4.05
C THR A 350 -0.90 1.08 -2.72
N ASN A 351 -1.23 2.36 -2.55
CA ASN A 351 -0.95 3.15 -1.35
C ASN A 351 0.52 3.17 -0.90
N ALA A 352 1.48 3.12 -1.83
CA ALA A 352 2.89 3.27 -1.50
C ALA A 352 3.34 4.73 -1.68
N GLY A 353 4.21 5.19 -0.78
CA GLY A 353 4.65 6.59 -0.72
C GLY A 353 6.15 6.76 -0.69
N VAL A 354 6.90 5.72 -0.36
CA VAL A 354 8.36 5.75 -0.34
C VAL A 354 8.88 4.74 -1.37
N VAL A 355 9.66 5.21 -2.33
CA VAL A 355 10.02 4.42 -3.51
C VAL A 355 11.52 4.33 -3.71
N TYR A 356 11.99 3.18 -4.18
CA TYR A 356 13.30 3.03 -4.79
C TYR A 356 13.22 1.95 -5.86
N VAL A 357 13.80 2.24 -7.01
CA VAL A 357 13.76 1.34 -8.16
C VAL A 357 15.14 1.30 -8.80
N THR A 358 15.64 0.11 -9.10
CA THR A 358 16.96 -0.07 -9.68
C THR A 358 17.00 -1.09 -10.82
N ASP A 359 17.86 -0.82 -11.80
CA ASP A 359 18.20 -1.71 -12.90
C ASP A 359 19.18 -2.80 -12.49
N LEU A 360 19.79 -2.70 -11.30
CA LEU A 360 20.64 -3.75 -10.78
C LEU A 360 19.82 -5.00 -10.48
N GLU A 361 20.46 -6.15 -10.68
CA GLU A 361 19.80 -7.44 -10.69
C GLU A 361 20.06 -8.24 -9.42
N TYR A 362 19.04 -9.01 -9.05
CA TYR A 362 19.14 -10.08 -8.07
C TYR A 362 18.26 -11.26 -8.48
N ASP A 363 18.84 -12.45 -8.44
CA ASP A 363 18.14 -13.71 -8.65
C ASP A 363 18.11 -14.49 -7.32
N SER A 364 16.93 -14.58 -6.74
CA SER A 364 16.70 -15.27 -5.46
C SER A 364 16.81 -16.79 -5.58
N ALA A 365 16.64 -17.38 -6.78
CA ALA A 365 16.75 -18.82 -6.98
C ALA A 365 18.22 -19.27 -6.95
N THR A 366 19.11 -18.44 -7.47
CA THR A 366 20.56 -18.71 -7.53
C THR A 366 21.34 -17.94 -6.46
N ASN A 367 20.70 -17.05 -5.71
CA ASN A 367 21.32 -16.12 -4.77
C ASN A 367 22.49 -15.35 -5.42
N THR A 368 22.26 -14.84 -6.63
CA THR A 368 23.26 -14.16 -7.45
C THR A 368 22.83 -12.72 -7.74
N GLY A 369 23.79 -11.80 -7.73
CA GLY A 369 23.56 -10.37 -7.94
C GLY A 369 23.59 -9.57 -6.64
N ASN A 370 23.54 -8.26 -6.76
CA ASN A 370 23.44 -7.34 -5.63
C ASN A 370 22.71 -6.07 -6.11
N PRO A 371 21.40 -5.95 -5.84
CA PRO A 371 20.61 -4.85 -6.35
C PRO A 371 20.95 -3.51 -5.67
N TRP A 372 21.66 -3.57 -4.53
CA TRP A 372 21.98 -2.43 -3.69
C TRP A 372 23.44 -1.99 -3.82
N ALA A 373 24.17 -2.48 -4.83
CA ALA A 373 25.60 -2.25 -4.98
C ALA A 373 25.97 -0.81 -5.39
N THR A 374 25.07 -0.10 -6.08
CA THR A 374 25.24 1.29 -6.52
C THR A 374 23.87 1.94 -6.77
N LEU A 375 23.87 3.22 -7.12
CA LEU A 375 22.67 3.91 -7.63
C LEU A 375 22.30 3.41 -9.03
N PRO A 376 21.01 3.44 -9.40
CA PRO A 376 20.58 3.04 -10.74
C PRO A 376 21.17 3.94 -11.83
N THR A 377 21.34 3.38 -13.03
CA THR A 377 21.86 4.13 -14.19
C THR A 377 20.99 5.33 -14.57
N TYR A 378 19.69 5.28 -14.23
CA TYR A 378 18.70 6.33 -14.43
C TYR A 378 18.40 7.15 -13.16
N TRP A 379 19.33 7.25 -12.21
CA TRP A 379 19.13 7.95 -10.93
C TRP A 379 18.46 9.33 -11.06
N THR A 380 18.97 10.17 -11.98
CA THR A 380 18.41 11.51 -12.21
C THR A 380 16.97 11.47 -12.74
N GLN A 381 16.64 10.49 -13.59
CA GLN A 381 15.29 10.29 -14.10
C GLN A 381 14.36 9.75 -13.00
N LEU A 382 14.83 8.90 -12.09
CA LEU A 382 14.04 8.45 -10.93
C LEU A 382 13.61 9.65 -10.08
N LEU A 383 14.56 10.53 -9.72
CA LEU A 383 14.25 11.76 -8.98
C LEU A 383 13.30 12.68 -9.76
N GLY A 384 13.53 12.86 -11.06
CA GLY A 384 12.66 13.66 -11.92
C GLY A 384 11.26 13.10 -12.08
N THR A 385 11.11 11.78 -12.10
CA THR A 385 9.80 11.09 -12.14
C THR A 385 9.04 11.31 -10.83
N VAL A 386 9.72 11.17 -9.68
CA VAL A 386 9.12 11.46 -8.36
C VAL A 386 8.70 12.93 -8.25
N ASP A 387 9.57 13.87 -8.64
CA ASP A 387 9.26 15.31 -8.64
C ASP A 387 8.06 15.64 -9.53
N ALA A 388 8.05 15.11 -10.76
CA ALA A 388 6.98 15.33 -11.72
C ALA A 388 5.64 14.78 -11.21
N ILE A 389 5.61 13.58 -10.64
CA ILE A 389 4.39 13.00 -10.06
C ILE A 389 3.88 13.83 -8.89
N ASN A 390 4.77 14.27 -8.00
CA ASN A 390 4.41 15.10 -6.86
C ASN A 390 3.82 16.45 -7.26
N LYS A 391 4.30 17.01 -8.38
CA LYS A 391 3.86 18.30 -8.92
C LYS A 391 2.80 18.19 -10.01
N SER A 392 2.30 16.98 -10.29
CA SER A 392 1.34 16.70 -11.38
C SER A 392 1.80 17.22 -12.76
N ARG A 393 3.08 17.00 -13.09
CA ARG A 393 3.72 17.40 -14.35
C ARG A 393 3.93 16.19 -15.27
N ALA A 394 4.23 16.46 -16.53
CA ALA A 394 4.70 15.45 -17.46
C ALA A 394 6.01 14.83 -16.95
N LEU A 395 6.15 13.51 -17.14
CA LEU A 395 7.35 12.78 -16.73
C LEU A 395 8.56 13.18 -17.58
N PRO A 396 9.79 13.13 -17.03
CA PRO A 396 10.99 13.29 -17.82
C PRO A 396 11.11 12.18 -18.87
N SER A 397 11.81 12.46 -19.96
CA SER A 397 12.11 11.46 -20.99
C SER A 397 13.02 10.37 -20.44
N CYS A 398 12.68 9.14 -20.78
CA CYS A 398 13.62 8.06 -21.00
C CYS A 398 14.06 8.13 -22.48
#